data_AF-A0A7G8PNA3-F1
#
_entry.id   AF-A0A7G8PNA3-F1
#
_cell.length_a   1.000
_cell.length_b   1.000
_cell.length_c   1.000
_cell.angle_alpha   90.00
_cell.angle_beta   90.00
_cell.angle_gamma   90.00
#
_symmetry.space_group_name_H-M   'P 1'
#
loop_
_entity.id
_entity.type
_entity.pdbx_description
1 polymer ?
#
loop_
_entity_poly.entity_id
_entity_poly.type
_entity_poly.pdbx_seq_one_letter_code
_entity_poly.pdbx_strand_id
1 'polypeptide(L)' 'MSAECRECAGGLAHCHGTVILHIGQRAECTDDCGVPEIAHTLTIDCAVLGCGCAADQPIGSGTGSSRVRSA' A
#
# COMPACT_ATOMS: atom_id res chain seq x y z
N MET A 1 21.02 24.14 9.30
CA MET A 1 20.80 22.80 9.88
C MET A 1 20.51 21.86 8.73
N SER A 2 21.25 20.76 8.58
CA SER A 2 20.81 19.68 7.70
C SER A 2 19.60 19.01 8.35
N ALA A 3 18.46 19.00 7.66
CA ALA A 3 17.25 18.29 8.08
C ALA A 3 17.37 16.79 7.77
N GLU A 4 18.55 16.22 8.06
CA GLU A 4 18.86 14.83 7.75
C GLU A 4 18.34 13.92 8.86
N CYS A 5 17.71 12.81 8.46
CA CYS A 5 17.28 11.78 9.39
C CYS A 5 18.49 11.15 10.09
N ARG A 6 18.40 10.94 11.41
CA ARG A 6 19.47 10.31 12.21
C ARG A 6 19.80 8.90 11.73
N GLU A 7 18.81 8.15 11.27
CA GLU A 7 19.01 6.78 10.80
C GLU A 7 19.72 6.76 9.44
N CYS A 8 19.43 7.72 8.55
CA CYS A 8 20.20 7.94 7.32
C CYS A 8 21.66 8.27 7.65
N ALA A 9 21.89 9.19 8.58
CA ALA A 9 23.22 9.59 9.03
C ALA A 9 24.01 8.39 9.61
N GLY A 10 23.30 7.47 10.27
CA GLY A 10 23.86 6.26 10.86
C GLY A 10 24.00 5.07 9.90
N GLY A 11 23.59 5.20 8.64
CA GLY A 11 23.61 4.10 7.66
C GLY A 11 22.72 2.92 8.01
N LEU A 12 21.67 3.14 8.81
CA LEU A 12 20.76 2.09 9.24
C LEU A 12 19.76 1.76 8.13
N ALA A 13 19.38 0.49 8.02
CA ALA A 13 18.35 0.05 7.08
C ALA A 13 16.96 0.49 7.58
N HIS A 14 16.39 1.50 6.95
CA HIS A 14 15.05 2.03 7.22
C HIS A 14 14.46 2.66 5.95
N CYS A 15 13.17 3.00 5.98
CA CYS A 15 12.48 3.65 4.88
C CYS A 15 11.63 4.82 5.38
N HIS A 16 11.55 5.89 4.58
CA HIS A 16 10.73 7.07 4.82
C HIS A 16 9.45 7.11 3.98
N GLY A 17 9.33 6.18 3.03
CA GLY A 17 8.18 6.04 2.18
C GLY A 17 6.94 5.62 2.96
N THR A 18 5.80 5.83 2.32
CA THR A 18 4.52 5.35 2.84
C THR A 18 4.19 4.04 2.18
N VAL A 19 3.83 3.04 2.97
CA VAL A 19 3.30 1.79 2.42
C VAL A 19 1.82 1.95 2.15
N ILE A 20 1.43 1.67 0.92
CA ILE A 20 0.05 1.55 0.47
C ILE A 20 -0.32 0.08 0.53
N LEU A 21 -1.28 -0.25 1.40
CA LEU A 21 -1.82 -1.60 1.52
C LEU A 21 -2.94 -1.76 0.51
N HIS A 22 -2.67 -2.52 -0.56
CA HIS A 22 -3.65 -2.83 -1.58
C HIS A 22 -4.50 -4.03 -1.20
N ILE A 23 -5.77 -4.03 -1.61
CA ILE A 23 -6.64 -5.18 -1.40
C ILE A 23 -6.38 -6.22 -2.49
N GLY A 24 -5.97 -7.42 -2.06
CA GLY A 24 -5.72 -8.57 -2.95
C GLY A 24 -4.48 -8.45 -3.84
N GLN A 25 -3.67 -7.40 -3.67
CA GLN A 25 -2.41 -7.18 -4.38
C GLN A 25 -1.26 -7.04 -3.38
N ARG A 26 -0.03 -6.95 -3.88
CA ARG A 26 1.14 -6.69 -3.03
C ARG A 26 1.08 -5.28 -2.48
N ALA A 27 1.50 -5.10 -1.23
CA ALA A 27 1.73 -3.77 -0.67
C ALA A 27 2.82 -3.04 -1.47
N GLU A 28 2.66 -1.73 -1.64
CA GLU A 28 3.56 -0.89 -2.41
C GLU A 28 4.13 0.21 -1.52
N CYS A 29 5.44 0.43 -1.54
CA CYS A 29 6.05 1.58 -0.89
C CYS A 29 6.29 2.68 -1.92
N THR A 30 5.92 3.92 -1.61
CA THR A 30 6.10 5.07 -2.52
C THR A 30 7.56 5.32 -2.92
N ASP A 31 8.51 4.84 -2.12
CA ASP A 31 9.96 4.98 -2.36
C ASP A 31 10.60 3.71 -2.94
N ASP A 32 9.80 2.68 -3.30
CA ASP A 32 10.25 1.39 -3.88
C ASP A 32 11.43 0.76 -3.12
N CYS A 33 11.30 0.67 -1.80
CA CYS A 33 12.35 0.13 -0.94
C CYS A 33 12.29 -1.40 -0.79
N GLY A 34 13.42 -2.01 -0.40
CA GLY A 34 13.51 -3.46 -0.14
C GLY A 34 13.19 -3.91 1.29
N VAL A 35 12.73 -3.04 2.18
CA VAL A 35 12.39 -3.41 3.56
C VAL A 35 10.95 -3.94 3.64
N PRO A 36 10.65 -4.88 4.57
CA PRO A 36 9.30 -5.42 4.69
C PRO A 36 8.30 -4.35 5.14
N GLU A 37 7.02 -4.52 4.79
CA GLU A 37 5.94 -3.58 5.14
C GLU A 37 5.90 -3.24 6.64
N ILE A 38 6.15 -4.22 7.51
CA ILE A 38 6.18 -4.05 8.97
C ILE A 38 7.33 -3.18 9.49
N ALA A 39 8.36 -2.94 8.67
CA ALA A 39 9.47 -2.05 9.01
C ALA A 39 9.18 -0.57 8.69
N HIS A 40 8.04 -0.27 8.05
CA HIS A 40 7.65 1.10 7.74
C HIS A 40 6.90 1.71 8.91
N THR A 41 7.18 2.99 9.17
CA THR A 41 6.47 3.75 10.21
C THR A 41 5.06 4.12 9.78
N LEU A 42 4.84 4.33 8.47
CA LEU A 42 3.56 4.79 7.94
C LEU A 42 3.01 3.81 6.91
N THR A 43 1.82 3.28 7.23
CA THR A 43 1.01 2.44 6.35
C THR A 43 -0.35 3.13 6.13
N ILE A 44 -0.86 3.08 4.91
CA ILE A 44 -2.15 3.65 4.52
C ILE A 44 -2.90 2.61 3.69
N ASP A 45 -4.19 2.43 3.98
CA ASP A 45 -5.05 1.55 3.20
C ASP A 45 -5.40 2.19 1.84
N CYS A 46 -5.33 1.41 0.76
CA CYS A 46 -5.57 1.91 -0.59
C CYS A 46 -7.01 2.44 -0.80
N ALA A 47 -7.98 2.01 0.02
CA ALA A 47 -9.34 2.52 -0.04
C ALA A 47 -9.43 4.00 0.34
N VAL A 48 -8.59 4.47 1.27
CA VAL A 48 -8.51 5.90 1.64
C VAL A 48 -8.00 6.74 0.47
N LEU A 49 -7.14 6.16 -0.37
CA LEU A 49 -6.61 6.81 -1.57
C LEU A 49 -7.56 6.71 -2.78
N GLY A 50 -8.65 5.95 -2.67
CA GLY A 50 -9.59 5.72 -3.78
C GLY A 50 -9.03 4.83 -4.88
N CYS A 51 -8.10 3.92 -4.56
CA CYS A 51 -7.54 3.00 -5.54
C CYS A 51 -8.62 2.08 -6.14
N GLY A 52 -8.51 1.79 -7.45
CA GLY A 52 -9.46 0.92 -8.15
C GLY A 52 -9.59 -0.49 -7.55
N CYS A 53 -8.50 -1.04 -7.00
CA CYS A 53 -8.53 -2.34 -6.33
C CYS A 53 -9.45 -2.40 -5.09
N ALA A 54 -9.74 -1.26 -4.47
CA ALA A 54 -10.72 -1.15 -3.39
C ALA A 54 -12.17 -1.12 -3.92
N ALA A 55 -12.39 -0.58 -5.12
CA ALA A 55 -13.71 -0.56 -5.78
C ALA A 55 -14.12 -1.94 -6.32
N ASP A 56 -13.14 -2.75 -6.74
CA ASP A 56 -13.35 -4.13 -7.19
C ASP A 56 -13.60 -5.13 -6.05
N GLN A 57 -13.52 -4.68 -4.79
CA GLN A 57 -13.94 -5.55 -3.69
C GLN A 57 -15.45 -5.71 -3.72
N PRO A 58 -15.98 -6.95 -3.79
CA PRO A 58 -17.41 -7.16 -3.63
C PRO A 58 -17.78 -6.70 -2.22
N ILE A 59 -18.41 -5.53 -2.13
CA ILE A 59 -19.07 -5.07 -0.92
C ILE A 59 -20.05 -6.16 -0.54
N GLY A 60 -19.70 -6.93 0.48
CA GLY A 60 -20.49 -8.04 0.97
C GLY A 60 -21.84 -7.56 1.48
N SER A 61 -22.83 -7.57 0.60
CA SER A 61 -24.17 -8.07 0.90
C SER A 61 -24.52 -8.99 -0.25
N GLY A 62 -24.49 -10.30 0.01
CA GLY A 62 -24.52 -11.33 -1.01
C GLY A 62 -25.79 -11.29 -1.84
N THR A 63 -25.76 -10.62 -2.99
CA THR A 63 -26.58 -10.91 -4.18
C THR A 63 -25.91 -10.29 -5.40
N GLY A 64 -25.55 -11.11 -6.40
CA GLY A 64 -25.37 -10.61 -7.78
C GLY A 64 -24.02 -10.86 -8.45
N SER A 65 -23.51 -12.09 -8.46
CA SER A 65 -22.59 -12.51 -9.54
C SER A 65 -23.38 -12.66 -10.84
N SER A 66 -23.47 -11.59 -11.64
CA SER A 66 -23.76 -11.71 -13.07
C SER A 66 -22.46 -11.57 -13.84
N ARG A 67 -21.87 -12.73 -14.17
CA ARG A 67 -20.82 -12.86 -15.18
C ARG A 67 -21.41 -12.44 -16.52
N VAL A 68 -20.97 -11.33 -17.08
CA VAL A 68 -21.00 -11.14 -18.54
C VAL A 68 -19.63 -11.55 -19.08
N ARG A 69 -19.58 -12.74 -19.69
CA ARG A 69 -18.51 -13.10 -20.62
C ARG A 69 -18.86 -12.44 -21.94
N SER A 70 -18.07 -11.47 -22.38
CA SER A 70 -18.12 -10.99 -23.76
C SER A 70 -17.41 -12.00 -24.66
N ALA A 71 -18.11 -12.36 -25.73
CA ALA A 71 -17.69 -13.26 -26.80
C ALA A 71 -16.58 -12.66 -27.67
#